data_AF-A0A3B0ZGW5-F1
#
_entry.id   AF-A0A3B0ZGW5-F1
#
_cell.length_a   1.000
_cell.length_b   1.000
_cell.length_c   1.000
_cell.angle_alpha   90.00
_cell.angle_beta   90.00
_cell.angle_gamma   90.00
#
_symmetry.space_group_name_H-M   'P 1'
#
loop_
_entity.id
_entity.type
_entity.pdbx_description
1 polymer ?
#
loop_
_entity_poly.entity_id
_entity_poly.type
_entity_poly.pdbx_seq_one_letter_code
_entity_poly.pdbx_strand_id
1 'polypeptide(L)' 'MKLLKTLILGLIIGGLLGLWFGMNLGKNKPWYSNPFAEGNVTNQLKSSIGKGVEKAGQSIERMGEDIKSR' A
#
# COMPACT_ATOMS: atom_id res chain seq x y z
N MET A 1 -11.75 -26.41 -1.01
CA MET A 1 -10.66 -25.97 -0.10
C MET A 1 -9.29 -25.85 -0.79
N LYS A 2 -8.81 -26.87 -1.52
CA LYS A 2 -7.44 -26.87 -2.10
C LYS A 2 -7.23 -25.76 -3.15
N LEU A 3 -8.16 -25.58 -4.09
CA LEU A 3 -8.06 -24.55 -5.13
C LEU A 3 -8.00 -23.13 -4.55
N LEU A 4 -8.88 -22.82 -3.60
CA LEU A 4 -8.90 -21.51 -2.92
C LEU A 4 -7.58 -21.26 -2.16
N LYS A 5 -7.04 -22.27 -1.48
CA LYS A 5 -5.74 -22.17 -0.82
C LYS A 5 -4.61 -21.93 -1.81
N THR A 6 -4.61 -22.61 -2.95
CA THR A 6 -3.61 -22.40 -4.01
C THR A 6 -3.72 -21.01 -4.63
N LEU A 7 -4.94 -20.51 -4.86
CA LEU A 7 -5.16 -19.15 -5.37
C LEU A 7 -4.68 -18.10 -4.39
N ILE A 8 -5.04 -18.22 -3.10
CA ILE A 8 -4.57 -17.31 -2.05
C ILE A 8 -3.04 -17.35 -1.95
N LEU A 9 -2.44 -18.55 -2.00
CA LEU A 9 -1.00 -18.71 -1.91
C LEU A 9 -0.29 -18.10 -3.13
N GLY A 10 -0.83 -18.31 -4.34
CA GLY A 10 -0.31 -17.70 -5.57
C GLY A 10 -0.44 -16.18 -5.55
N LEU A 11 -1.52 -15.64 -5.00
CA LEU A 11 -1.74 -14.20 -4.89
C LEU A 11 -0.79 -13.56 -3.86
N ILE A 12 -0.52 -14.24 -2.75
CA ILE A 12 0.47 -13.81 -1.76
C ILE A 12 1.87 -13.83 -2.38
N ILE A 13 2.28 -14.95 -3.00
CA ILE A 13 3.62 -15.09 -3.59
C ILE A 13 3.80 -14.10 -4.73
N GLY A 14 2.84 -14.03 -5.67
CA GLY A 14 2.87 -13.10 -6.78
C GLY A 14 2.85 -11.63 -6.34
N GLY A 15 2.08 -11.31 -5.31
CA GLY A 15 2.04 -9.96 -4.73
C GLY A 15 3.36 -9.56 -4.08
N LEU A 16 3.98 -10.45 -3.29
CA LEU A 16 5.28 -10.20 -2.67
C LEU A 16 6.38 -10.03 -3.72
N LEU A 17 6.43 -10.91 -4.72
CA LEU A 17 7.39 -10.81 -5.82
C LEU A 17 7.16 -9.53 -6.63
N GLY A 18 5.91 -9.23 -6.99
CA GLY A 18 5.56 -8.03 -7.75
C GLY A 18 5.95 -6.74 -7.02
N LEU A 19 5.71 -6.66 -5.71
CA LEU A 19 6.15 -5.53 -4.88
C LEU A 19 7.67 -5.43 -4.81
N TRP A 20 8.37 -6.56 -4.66
CA TRP A 20 9.83 -6.60 -4.62
C TRP A 20 10.45 -6.10 -5.94
N PHE A 21 9.99 -6.61 -7.08
CA PHE A 21 10.48 -6.18 -8.39
C PHE A 21 10.07 -4.74 -8.70
N GLY A 22 8.83 -4.34 -8.39
CA GLY A 22 8.34 -2.98 -8.63
C GLY A 22 9.13 -1.92 -7.86
N MET A 23 9.46 -2.17 -6.58
CA MET A 23 10.24 -1.23 -5.78
C MET A 23 11.71 -1.13 -6.21
N ASN A 24 12.32 -2.23 -6.66
CA ASN A 24 13.73 -2.24 -7.07
C ASN A 24 13.93 -1.69 -8.49
N LEU A 25 13.07 -2.06 -9.45
CA LEU A 25 13.18 -1.61 -10.85
C LEU A 25 12.92 -0.11 -11.01
N GLY A 26 11.98 0.46 -10.23
CA GLY A 26 11.68 1.89 -10.28
C GLY A 26 12.79 2.81 -9.72
N LYS A 27 13.81 2.26 -9.05
CA LYS A 27 14.84 3.03 -8.34
C LYS A 27 16.26 2.84 -8.92
N ASN A 28 16.41 2.22 -10.10
CA ASN A 28 17.72 1.84 -10.68
C ASN A 28 18.61 1.07 -9.68
N LYS A 29 17.99 0.29 -8.78
CA LYS A 29 18.71 -0.51 -7.80
C LYS A 29 18.83 -1.95 -8.26
N PRO A 30 19.92 -2.65 -7.89
CA PRO A 30 20.06 -4.06 -8.20
C PRO A 30 18.86 -4.83 -7.63
N TRP A 31 18.27 -5.72 -8.42
CA TRP A 31 17.06 -6.49 -8.06
C TRP A 31 17.23 -7.38 -6.81
N TYR A 32 18.48 -7.64 -6.40
CA TYR A 32 18.86 -8.37 -5.19
C TYR A 32 19.08 -7.46 -3.96
N SER A 33 18.95 -6.14 -4.11
CA SER A 33 19.04 -5.22 -2.98
C SER A 33 17.78 -5.31 -2.12
N ASN A 34 17.93 -5.21 -0.80
CA ASN A 34 16.78 -5.17 0.11
C ASN A 34 15.99 -3.86 -0.12
N PRO A 35 14.79 -3.92 -0.73
CA PRO A 35 14.01 -2.73 -1.04
C PRO A 35 13.48 -2.03 0.22
N PHE A 36 13.52 -2.70 1.37
CA PHE A 36 13.09 -2.19 2.67
C PHE A 36 14.24 -1.66 3.54
N ALA A 37 15.50 -1.83 3.13
CA ALA A 37 16.65 -1.38 3.92
C ALA A 37 16.83 0.14 3.87
N GLU A 38 16.36 0.80 2.82
CA GLU A 38 16.33 2.25 2.77
C GLU A 38 15.13 2.76 3.56
N GLY A 39 15.40 3.42 4.70
CA GLY A 39 14.37 4.02 5.57
C GLY A 39 13.40 4.99 4.87
N ASN A 40 13.66 5.34 3.60
CA ASN A 40 12.78 6.12 2.74
C ASN A 40 11.46 5.39 2.40
N VAL A 41 11.45 4.05 2.27
CA VAL A 41 10.22 3.29 1.92
C VAL A 41 9.23 3.28 3.09
N THR A 42 9.70 3.04 4.31
CA THR A 42 8.87 3.08 5.52
C THR A 42 8.30 4.48 5.75
N ASN A 43 9.10 5.52 5.52
CA ASN A 43 8.64 6.90 5.66
C ASN A 43 7.62 7.30 4.58
N GLN A 44 7.83 6.90 3.31
CA GLN A 44 6.85 7.10 2.23
C GLN A 44 5.53 6.37 2.51
N LEU A 45 5.61 5.14 3.01
CA LEU A 45 4.43 4.36 3.35
C LEU A 45 3.65 5.01 4.49
N LYS A 46 4.32 5.39 5.59
CA LYS A 46 3.69 6.11 6.70
C LYS A 46 3.04 7.42 6.25
N SER A 47 3.72 8.21 5.41
CA SER A 47 3.17 9.46 4.89
C SER A 47 1.95 9.22 3.99
N SER A 48 1.99 8.20 3.14
CA SER A 48 0.87 7.87 2.24
C SER A 48 -0.35 7.37 3.01
N ILE A 49 -0.15 6.53 4.02
CA ILE A 49 -1.21 6.06 4.92
C ILE A 49 -1.80 7.23 5.70
N GLY A 50 -0.96 8.07 6.31
CA GLY A 50 -1.41 9.26 7.05
C GLY A 50 -2.28 10.19 6.19
N LYS A 51 -1.81 10.50 4.97
CA LYS A 51 -2.58 11.30 4.01
C LYS A 51 -3.89 10.64 3.60
N GLY A 52 -3.91 9.32 3.41
CA GLY A 52 -5.13 8.57 3.08
C GLY A 52 -6.18 8.63 4.19
N VAL A 53 -5.75 8.43 5.43
CA VAL A 53 -6.61 8.51 6.62
C VAL A 53 -7.14 9.92 6.83
N GLU A 54 -6.28 10.93 6.70
CA GLU A 54 -6.68 12.34 6.83
C GLU A 54 -7.71 12.73 5.76
N LYS A 55 -7.50 12.32 4.51
CA LYS A 55 -8.44 12.58 3.42
C LYS A 55 -9.78 11.89 3.65
N ALA A 56 -9.76 10.66 4.15
CA ALA A 56 -10.96 9.93 4.52
C ALA A 56 -11.72 10.62 5.67
N GLY A 57 -11.01 11.11 6.69
CA GLY A 57 -11.58 11.89 7.79
C GLY A 57 -12.27 13.16 7.29
N GLN A 58 -11.59 13.95 6.45
CA GLN A 58 -12.18 15.16 5.88
C GLN A 58 -13.39 14.86 4.97
N SER A 59 -13.41 13.72 4.27
CA SER A 59 -14.57 13.32 3.46
C SER A 59 -15.77 12.95 4.34
N ILE A 60 -15.54 12.27 5.46
CA ILE A 60 -16.59 11.96 6.44
C ILE A 60 -17.12 13.22 7.11
N GLU A 61 -16.23 14.15 7.45
CA GLU A 61 -16.57 15.42 8.11
C GLU A 61 -17.43 16.31 7.19
N ARG A 62 -17.04 16.46 5.93
CA ARG A 62 -17.86 17.16 4.91
C ARG A 62 -19.23 16.51 4.72
N MET A 63 -19.28 15.18 4.71
CA MET A 63 -20.54 14.45 4.60
C MET A 63 -21.45 14.68 5.83
N GLY A 64 -20.86 14.79 7.02
CA GLY A 64 -21.57 15.14 8.25
C GLY A 64 -22.10 16.57 8.25
N GLU A 65 -21.34 17.54 7.73
CA GLU A 65 -21.79 18.93 7.56
C GLU A 65 -22.95 19.04 6.58
N ASP A 66 -22.88 18.39 5.41
CA ASP A 66 -23.96 18.37 4.41
C ASP A 66 -25.28 17.79 4.96
N ILE A 67 -25.19 16.79 5.85
CA ILE A 67 -26.36 16.19 6.51
C ILE A 67 -26.91 17.12 7.59
N LYS A 68 -26.05 17.82 8.33
CA LYS A 68 -26.45 18.75 9.40
C LYS A 68 -27.04 20.06 8.86
N SER A 69 -26.69 20.45 7.64
CA SER A 69 -27.23 21.63 6.95
C SER A 69 -28.52 21.37 6.16
N ARG A 70 -29.07 20.15 6.18
CA ARG A 70 -30.43 19.81 5.74
C ARG A 70 -31.41 19.75 6.90
#